data_AF-Q5W9F5-F1
#
_entry.id   AF-Q5W9F5-F1
#
_cell.length_a   1.000
_cell.length_b   1.000
_cell.length_c   1.000
_cell.angle_alpha   90.00
_cell.angle_beta   90.00
_cell.angle_gamma   90.00
#
_symmetry.space_group_name_H-M   'P 1'
#
loop_
_entity.id
_entity.type
_entity.pdbx_description
1 polymer ?
#
loop_
_entity_poly.entity_id
_entity_poly.type
_entity_poly.pdbx_seq_one_letter_code
_entity_poly.pdbx_strand_id
1 'polypeptide(L)'
;MVPDPTTFRILPWADRTGWLLADLYMTSGRPFPLSPRAIYKKALRELEGLGYDFQAGLEVEWYLTRIVDPCLEPETLGGLGTPAAPPKVMPVAKGYSYLLENHLDEVEPIMAEVRHHLLAMGMPLRSIEDELAPSQMETTFDV
;
A
#
# COMPACT_ATOMS: atom_id res chain seq x y z
N MET A 1 19.35 -2.63 -12.42
CA MET A 1 18.42 -3.12 -11.38
C MET A 1 18.81 -4.56 -11.07
N VAL A 2 18.86 -4.93 -9.79
CA VAL A 2 19.27 -6.27 -9.33
C VAL A 2 18.18 -6.81 -8.39
N PRO A 3 17.42 -7.85 -8.79
CA PRO A 3 16.37 -8.43 -7.96
C PRO A 3 16.89 -9.11 -6.69
N ASP A 4 16.13 -9.01 -5.61
CA ASP A 4 16.39 -9.66 -4.33
C ASP A 4 15.48 -10.87 -4.16
N PRO A 5 15.96 -12.12 -4.39
CA PRO A 5 15.13 -13.32 -4.40
C PRO A 5 14.46 -13.61 -3.05
N THR A 6 14.99 -13.07 -1.94
CA THR A 6 14.42 -13.26 -0.60
C THR A 6 13.08 -12.52 -0.42
N THR A 7 12.80 -11.57 -1.32
CA THR A 7 11.57 -10.77 -1.30
C THR A 7 10.46 -11.35 -2.18
N PHE A 8 10.66 -12.55 -2.74
CA PHE A 8 9.68 -13.15 -3.64
C PHE A 8 8.32 -13.33 -2.95
N ARG A 9 7.25 -12.89 -3.63
CA ARG A 9 5.86 -13.10 -3.21
C ARG A 9 5.01 -13.48 -4.43
N ILE A 10 4.14 -14.46 -4.28
CA ILE A 10 3.11 -14.80 -5.28
C ILE A 10 1.94 -13.84 -5.11
N LEU A 11 1.37 -13.35 -6.20
CA LEU A 11 0.22 -12.46 -6.16
C LEU A 11 -1.08 -13.28 -6.20
N PRO A 12 -1.90 -13.25 -5.14
CA PRO A 12 -3.08 -14.11 -5.07
C PRO A 12 -4.17 -13.77 -6.10
N TRP A 13 -4.22 -12.52 -6.59
CA TRP A 13 -5.21 -12.06 -7.56
C TRP A 13 -4.76 -12.17 -9.03
N ALA A 14 -3.51 -12.58 -9.31
CA ALA A 14 -2.95 -12.58 -10.66
C ALA A 14 -2.40 -13.95 -11.05
N ASP A 15 -2.91 -14.50 -12.15
CA ASP A 15 -2.56 -15.84 -12.61
C ASP A 15 -1.05 -15.98 -12.83
N ARG A 16 -0.45 -16.99 -12.19
CA ARG A 16 0.97 -17.38 -12.32
C ARG A 16 1.95 -16.19 -12.22
N THR A 17 1.63 -15.19 -11.39
CA THR A 17 2.39 -13.95 -11.28
C THR A 17 2.98 -13.78 -9.88
N GLY A 18 4.18 -13.20 -9.79
CA GLY A 18 4.84 -12.87 -8.53
C GLY A 18 5.63 -11.57 -8.59
N TRP A 19 5.95 -11.03 -7.42
CA TRP A 19 6.77 -9.83 -7.23
C TRP A 19 8.12 -10.14 -6.59
N LEU A 20 9.09 -9.31 -6.95
CA LEU A 20 10.42 -9.23 -6.35
C LEU A 20 10.75 -7.74 -6.21
N LEU A 21 11.24 -7.34 -5.04
CA LEU A 21 11.90 -6.06 -4.89
C LEU A 21 13.28 -6.14 -5.54
N ALA A 22 13.76 -5.01 -6.05
CA ALA A 22 15.05 -4.93 -6.69
C ALA A 22 15.81 -3.69 -6.24
N ASP A 23 17.13 -3.85 -6.05
CA ASP A 23 18.03 -2.76 -5.73
C ASP A 23 18.50 -2.08 -7.03
N LEU A 24 18.64 -0.76 -6.96
CA LEU A 24 19.08 0.07 -8.08
C LEU A 24 20.58 0.35 -7.97
N TYR A 25 21.25 0.27 -9.11
CA TYR A 25 22.69 0.51 -9.24
C TYR A 25 22.95 1.38 -10.46
N MET A 26 23.95 2.25 -10.35
CA MET A 26 24.54 2.98 -11.47
C MET A 26 25.22 2.00 -12.43
N THR A 27 25.45 2.41 -13.67
CA THR A 27 26.25 1.61 -14.64
C THR A 27 27.67 1.31 -14.14
N SER A 28 28.21 2.16 -13.27
CA SER A 28 29.48 1.93 -12.56
C SER A 28 29.46 0.79 -11.51
N GLY A 29 28.31 0.17 -11.26
CA GLY A 29 28.15 -0.85 -10.21
C GLY A 29 27.97 -0.29 -8.79
N ARG A 30 28.08 1.03 -8.61
CA ARG A 30 27.77 1.70 -7.33
C ARG A 30 26.26 1.72 -7.06
N PRO A 31 25.81 1.60 -5.80
CA PRO A 31 24.39 1.74 -5.46
C PRO A 31 23.83 3.08 -5.93
N PHE A 32 22.57 3.09 -6.38
CA PHE A 32 21.88 4.31 -6.77
C PHE A 32 21.59 5.16 -5.52
N PRO A 33 22.08 6.41 -5.45
CA PRO A 33 22.09 7.19 -4.21
C PRO A 33 20.69 7.61 -3.73
N LEU A 34 19.70 7.65 -4.63
CA LEU A 34 18.32 8.02 -4.31
C LEU A 34 17.38 6.82 -4.18
N SER A 35 17.93 5.60 -4.03
CA SER A 35 17.12 4.41 -3.79
C SER A 35 16.67 4.40 -2.31
N PRO A 36 15.36 4.48 -2.01
CA PRO A 36 14.88 4.48 -0.63
C PRO A 36 15.29 3.20 0.12
N ARG A 37 15.26 2.04 -0.56
CA ARG A 37 15.70 0.75 0.01
C ARG A 37 17.18 0.76 0.37
N ALA A 38 18.04 1.33 -0.48
CA ALA A 38 19.47 1.42 -0.20
C ALA A 38 19.77 2.39 0.96
N ILE A 39 19.06 3.53 1.00
CA ILE A 39 19.14 4.51 2.09
C ILE A 39 18.73 3.86 3.41
N TYR A 40 17.61 3.14 3.44
CA TYR A 40 17.13 2.45 4.63
C TYR A 40 18.10 1.36 5.12
N LYS A 41 18.59 0.50 4.21
CA LYS A 41 19.62 -0.51 4.54
C LYS A 41 20.90 0.12 5.13
N LYS A 42 21.27 1.34 4.69
CA LYS A 42 22.41 2.08 5.26
C LYS A 42 22.11 2.54 6.69
N ALA A 43 20.95 3.15 6.92
CA ALA A 43 20.54 3.59 8.25
C ALA A 43 20.49 2.43 9.26
N LEU A 44 20.00 1.26 8.87
CA LEU A 44 19.98 0.07 9.72
C LEU A 44 21.40 -0.37 10.13
N ARG A 45 22.36 -0.39 9.20
CA ARG A 45 23.77 -0.72 9.52
C ARG A 45 24.42 0.31 10.44
N GLU A 46 24.06 1.58 10.31
CA GLU A 46 24.56 2.63 11.19
C GLU A 46 24.04 2.46 12.62
N LEU A 47 22.76 2.09 12.78
CA LEU A 47 22.18 1.75 14.09
C LEU A 47 22.82 0.50 14.71
N GLU A 48 23.00 -0.56 13.92
CA GLU A 48 23.66 -1.79 14.37
C GLU A 48 25.09 -1.50 14.84
N GLY A 49 25.84 -0.64 14.14
CA GLY A 49 27.17 -0.22 14.54
C GLY A 49 27.23 0.55 15.87
N LEU A 50 26.10 1.11 16.31
CA LEU A 50 25.93 1.75 17.62
C LEU A 50 25.39 0.78 18.70
N GLY A 51 25.10 -0.47 18.34
CA GLY A 51 24.53 -1.48 19.24
C GLY A 51 23.01 -1.39 19.41
N TYR A 52 22.31 -0.72 18.49
CA TYR A 52 20.85 -0.61 18.49
C TYR A 52 20.22 -1.44 17.36
N ASP A 53 18.99 -1.88 17.60
CA ASP A 53 18.11 -2.45 16.58
C ASP A 53 16.96 -1.46 16.26
N PHE A 54 16.32 -1.61 15.11
CA PHE A 54 15.19 -0.78 14.68
C PHE A 54 13.90 -1.59 14.62
N GLN A 55 12.88 -1.08 15.29
CA GLN A 55 11.57 -1.69 15.32
C GLN A 55 10.51 -0.62 15.02
N ALA A 56 9.58 -0.91 14.10
CA ALA A 56 8.52 0.02 13.71
C ALA A 56 7.19 -0.71 13.48
N GLY A 57 6.13 -0.18 14.11
CA GLY A 57 4.75 -0.50 13.75
C GLY A 57 4.28 0.34 12.58
N LEU A 58 3.43 -0.25 11.75
CA LEU A 58 2.85 0.42 10.58
C LEU A 58 1.32 0.38 10.69
N GLU A 59 0.73 1.57 10.73
CA GLU A 59 -0.70 1.83 10.63
C GLU A 59 -0.90 2.66 9.36
N VAL A 60 -1.67 2.12 8.41
CA VAL A 60 -1.92 2.77 7.13
C VAL A 60 -3.39 3.13 7.04
N GLU A 61 -3.67 4.42 7.11
CA GLU A 61 -5.00 4.96 6.81
C GLU A 61 -5.19 5.17 5.30
N TRP A 62 -6.39 4.85 4.81
CA TRP A 62 -6.78 5.01 3.40
C TRP A 62 -8.29 5.18 3.26
N TYR A 63 -8.76 5.56 2.07
CA TYR A 63 -10.18 5.74 1.78
C TYR A 63 -10.68 4.71 0.77
N LEU A 64 -11.74 3.98 1.13
CA LEU A 64 -12.48 3.15 0.18
C LEU A 64 -13.52 4.00 -0.54
N THR A 65 -13.37 4.18 -1.85
CA THR A 65 -14.30 5.00 -2.62
C THR A 65 -14.80 4.27 -3.85
N ARG A 66 -16.02 4.58 -4.29
CA ARG A 66 -16.54 4.15 -5.58
C ARG A 66 -16.36 5.24 -6.61
N ILE A 67 -15.95 4.85 -7.82
CA ILE A 67 -15.88 5.75 -8.96
C ILE A 67 -17.30 6.10 -9.39
N VAL A 68 -17.56 7.39 -9.57
CA VAL A 68 -18.83 7.92 -10.09
C VAL A 68 -18.66 8.40 -11.52
N ASP A 69 -17.50 8.99 -11.79
CA ASP A 69 -17.13 9.48 -13.10
C ASP A 69 -15.63 9.21 -13.29
N PRO A 70 -15.24 8.36 -14.24
CA PRO A 70 -13.83 8.07 -14.51
C PRO A 70 -13.11 9.25 -15.18
N CYS A 71 -13.82 10.33 -15.56
CA CYS A 71 -13.26 11.50 -16.23
C CYS A 71 -12.52 11.14 -17.53
N LEU A 72 -13.21 10.43 -18.43
CA LEU A 72 -12.64 9.98 -19.72
C LEU A 72 -12.98 10.87 -20.92
N GLU A 73 -13.53 12.06 -20.67
CA GLU A 73 -13.79 13.04 -21.73
C GLU A 73 -12.47 13.62 -22.27
N PRO A 74 -12.43 14.09 -23.53
CA PRO A 74 -11.22 14.64 -24.14
C PRO A 74 -10.50 15.69 -23.30
N GLU A 75 -11.25 16.52 -22.57
CA GLU A 75 -10.72 17.58 -21.72
C GLU A 75 -10.07 17.05 -20.43
N THR A 76 -10.39 15.83 -20.03
CA THR A 76 -9.95 15.22 -18.76
C THR A 76 -8.97 14.07 -18.93
N LEU A 77 -8.79 13.53 -20.14
CA LEU A 77 -7.87 12.42 -20.43
C LEU A 77 -6.39 12.74 -20.19
N GLY A 78 -6.02 14.03 -20.12
CA GLY A 78 -4.62 14.45 -20.06
C GLY A 78 -3.88 14.23 -21.39
N GLY A 79 -2.56 14.22 -21.34
CA GLY A 79 -1.72 14.08 -22.54
C GLY A 79 -0.23 13.97 -22.20
N LEU A 80 0.62 13.99 -23.22
CA LEU A 80 2.07 13.96 -23.02
C LEU A 80 2.52 15.19 -22.21
N GLY A 81 2.98 14.95 -20.98
CA GLY A 81 3.40 16.00 -20.06
C GLY A 81 2.25 16.66 -19.28
N THR A 82 1.00 16.27 -19.51
CA THR A 82 -0.18 16.81 -18.83
C THR A 82 -0.93 15.67 -18.12
N PRO A 83 -1.04 15.69 -16.79
CA PRO A 83 -1.78 14.65 -16.07
C PRO A 83 -3.26 14.69 -16.42
N ALA A 84 -3.90 13.52 -16.42
CA ALA A 84 -5.35 13.40 -16.51
C ALA A 84 -6.03 14.01 -15.28
N ALA A 85 -7.28 14.42 -15.41
CA ALA A 85 -8.10 14.76 -14.26
C ALA A 85 -8.33 13.48 -13.42
N PRO A 86 -8.31 13.59 -12.08
CA PRO A 86 -8.63 12.44 -11.24
C PRO A 86 -10.10 12.02 -11.46
N PRO A 87 -10.43 10.73 -11.27
CA PRO A 87 -11.82 10.31 -11.27
C PRO A 87 -12.60 11.02 -10.15
N LYS A 88 -13.88 11.31 -10.39
CA LYS A 88 -14.77 11.72 -9.31
C LYS A 88 -15.22 10.47 -8.57
N VAL A 89 -15.11 10.53 -7.25
CA VAL A 89 -15.39 9.41 -6.38
C VAL A 89 -16.39 9.81 -5.29
N MET A 90 -17.06 8.80 -4.72
CA MET A 90 -17.92 8.96 -3.54
C MET A 90 -17.54 7.93 -2.48
N PRO A 91 -17.74 8.25 -1.19
CA PRO A 91 -17.64 7.27 -0.12
C PRO A 91 -18.57 6.07 -0.38
N VAL A 92 -18.12 4.88 0.00
CA VAL A 92 -18.94 3.66 -0.03
C VAL A 92 -19.75 3.49 1.25
N ALA A 93 -19.21 3.96 2.36
CA ALA A 93 -19.77 3.91 3.69
C ALA A 93 -19.81 5.29 4.34
N LYS A 94 -20.77 5.45 5.25
CA LYS A 94 -20.86 6.64 6.11
C LYS A 94 -19.72 6.66 7.12
N GLY A 95 -19.49 7.83 7.71
CA GLY A 95 -18.47 8.01 8.74
C GLY A 95 -19.06 8.61 10.01
N TYR A 96 -18.16 9.16 10.82
CA TYR A 96 -18.39 9.83 12.09
C TYR A 96 -18.93 8.91 13.19
N SER A 97 -18.68 7.62 13.07
CA SER A 97 -19.00 6.62 14.08
C SER A 97 -18.07 5.43 13.88
N TYR A 98 -17.36 5.08 14.94
CA TYR A 98 -16.43 3.95 14.96
C TYR A 98 -17.17 2.64 15.24
N LEU A 99 -16.72 1.56 14.59
CA LEU A 99 -17.07 0.18 14.92
C LEU A 99 -18.58 -0.07 14.97
N LEU A 100 -19.35 0.64 14.14
CA LEU A 100 -20.78 0.40 14.02
C LEU A 100 -21.02 -0.84 13.15
N GLU A 101 -21.70 -1.83 13.71
CA GLU A 101 -22.08 -3.07 12.99
C GLU A 101 -22.75 -2.78 11.64
N ASN A 102 -23.65 -1.79 11.59
CA ASN A 102 -24.32 -1.41 10.34
C ASN A 102 -23.37 -0.84 9.28
N HIS A 103 -22.27 -0.18 9.66
CA HIS A 103 -21.26 0.31 8.71
C HIS A 103 -20.35 -0.83 8.24
N LEU A 104 -20.10 -1.82 9.11
CA LEU A 104 -19.32 -3.00 8.74
C LEU A 104 -19.97 -3.72 7.55
N ASP A 105 -21.29 -3.90 7.56
CA ASP A 105 -22.02 -4.50 6.43
C ASP A 105 -21.84 -3.74 5.10
N GLU A 106 -21.58 -2.43 5.13
CA GLU A 106 -21.37 -1.59 3.93
C GLU A 106 -20.00 -1.85 3.27
N VAL A 107 -18.98 -2.25 4.05
CA VAL A 107 -17.58 -2.40 3.58
C VAL A 107 -17.06 -3.83 3.61
N GLU A 108 -17.63 -4.71 4.44
CA GLU A 108 -17.10 -6.03 4.74
C GLU A 108 -16.88 -6.91 3.52
N PRO A 109 -17.74 -6.94 2.48
CA PRO A 109 -17.46 -7.73 1.28
C PRO A 109 -16.14 -7.38 0.60
N ILE A 110 -15.73 -6.11 0.66
CA ILE A 110 -14.45 -5.63 0.10
C ILE A 110 -13.32 -5.85 1.12
N MET A 111 -13.57 -5.59 2.40
CA MET A 111 -12.57 -5.80 3.46
C MET A 111 -12.16 -7.27 3.59
N ALA A 112 -13.10 -8.20 3.38
CA ALA A 112 -12.83 -9.62 3.37
C ALA A 112 -11.81 -10.01 2.29
N GLU A 113 -11.95 -9.47 1.08
CA GLU A 113 -11.02 -9.71 -0.03
C GLU A 113 -9.65 -9.08 0.22
N VAL A 114 -9.62 -7.83 0.73
CA VAL A 114 -8.36 -7.14 1.10
C VAL A 114 -7.62 -7.95 2.16
N ARG A 115 -8.32 -8.37 3.22
CA ARG A 115 -7.79 -9.20 4.30
C ARG A 115 -7.26 -10.52 3.78
N HIS A 116 -8.03 -11.21 2.94
CA HIS A 116 -7.61 -12.48 2.33
C HIS A 116 -6.29 -12.32 1.55
N HIS A 117 -6.19 -11.30 0.70
CA HIS A 117 -4.99 -11.06 -0.11
C HIS A 117 -3.78 -10.64 0.71
N LEU A 118 -3.94 -9.78 1.73
CA LEU A 118 -2.83 -9.40 2.61
C LEU A 118 -2.25 -10.62 3.34
N LEU A 119 -3.12 -11.47 3.90
CA LEU A 119 -2.70 -12.71 4.57
C LEU A 119 -2.06 -13.70 3.59
N ALA A 120 -2.63 -13.86 2.38
CA ALA A 120 -2.07 -14.74 1.34
C ALA A 120 -0.69 -14.27 0.85
N MET A 121 -0.40 -12.97 0.90
CA MET A 121 0.93 -12.42 0.65
C MET A 121 1.91 -12.57 1.83
N GLY A 122 1.47 -13.14 2.95
CA GLY A 122 2.27 -13.29 4.17
C GLY A 122 2.55 -11.96 4.86
N MET A 123 1.69 -10.95 4.66
CA MET A 123 1.77 -9.70 5.40
C MET A 123 1.29 -9.94 6.84
N PRO A 124 1.97 -9.39 7.86
CA PRO A 124 1.64 -9.64 9.26
C PRO A 124 0.45 -8.76 9.69
N LEU A 125 -0.71 -8.97 9.08
CA LEU A 125 -1.90 -8.17 9.33
C LEU A 125 -2.43 -8.39 10.76
N ARG A 126 -2.57 -7.31 11.53
CA ARG A 126 -3.16 -7.29 12.87
C ARG A 126 -4.65 -7.00 12.82
N SER A 127 -5.04 -5.90 12.19
CA SER A 127 -6.44 -5.45 12.12
C SER A 127 -6.70 -4.59 10.88
N ILE A 128 -7.98 -4.50 10.53
CA ILE A 128 -8.54 -3.52 9.58
C ILE A 128 -9.75 -2.91 10.27
N GLU A 129 -9.77 -1.58 10.38
CA GLU A 129 -10.72 -0.85 11.24
C GLU A 129 -11.39 0.26 10.45
N ASP A 130 -12.68 0.50 10.68
CA ASP A 130 -13.39 1.67 10.16
C ASP A 130 -13.02 2.90 10.99
N GLU A 131 -12.57 3.94 10.29
CA GLU A 131 -12.05 5.16 10.90
C GLU A 131 -13.08 6.30 10.92
N LEU A 132 -12.71 7.44 11.50
CA LEU A 132 -13.65 8.53 11.76
C LEU A 132 -14.34 9.08 10.51
N ALA A 133 -13.63 9.26 9.40
CA ALA A 133 -14.20 9.90 8.21
C ALA A 133 -14.99 8.90 7.33
N PRO A 134 -15.92 9.38 6.49
CA PRO A 134 -16.69 8.50 5.61
C PRO A 134 -15.79 7.61 4.74
N SER A 135 -15.94 6.29 4.90
CA SER A 135 -15.14 5.26 4.23
C SER A 135 -13.63 5.34 4.45
N GLN A 136 -13.20 6.00 5.53
CA GLN A 136 -11.82 5.91 5.98
C GLN A 136 -11.63 4.54 6.64
N MET A 137 -10.54 3.88 6.31
CA MET A 137 -10.13 2.60 6.86
C MET A 137 -8.70 2.72 7.37
N GLU A 138 -8.38 2.06 8.47
CA GLU A 138 -7.01 1.83 8.91
C GLU A 138 -6.63 0.37 8.71
N THR A 139 -5.36 0.11 8.41
CA THR A 139 -4.79 -1.23 8.32
C THR A 139 -3.50 -1.29 9.11
N THR A 140 -3.47 -2.17 10.11
CA THR A 140 -2.40 -2.24 11.11
C THR A 140 -1.65 -3.55 10.99
N PHE A 141 -0.32 -3.49 11.10
CA PHE A 141 0.56 -4.65 10.94
C PHE A 141 1.37 -4.94 12.22
N ASP A 142 1.58 -6.23 12.50
CA ASP A 142 2.47 -6.68 13.57
C ASP A 142 3.93 -6.33 13.29
N VAL A 143 4.67 -6.26 14.39
CA VAL A 143 6.05 -5.81 14.47
C VAL A 143 6.98 -6.99 14.73
#